data_AF-A0AA41XD36-F1
#
_entry.id   AF-A0AA41XD36-F1
#
_cell.length_a   1.000
_cell.length_b   1.000
_cell.length_c   1.000
_cell.angle_alpha   90.00
_cell.angle_beta   90.00
_cell.angle_gamma   90.00
#
_symmetry.space_group_name_H-M   'P 1'
#
loop_
_entity.id
_entity.type
_entity.pdbx_description
1 polymer ?
#
loop_
_entity_poly.entity_id
_entity_poly.type
_entity_poly.pdbx_seq_one_letter_code
_entity_poly.pdbx_strand_id
1 'polypeptide(L)'
;MPYGCGEQNMVLFAPNIYVLKYLNETQQLTQKIKTKALGFLRAGYQRELNYKHKDGSYSAFGDQNGEREGNTWLTAFVLKSFAQSRAFIFIDESHITHAFTWLSQNQKDNGCFRRS
;
A
#
# COMPACT_ATOMS: atom_id res chain seq x y z
N MET A 1 -9.84 6.87 -8.83
CA MET A 1 -8.78 7.70 -9.43
C MET A 1 -7.89 8.13 -8.28
N PRO A 2 -6.72 7.53 -8.10
CA PRO A 2 -5.75 7.98 -7.10
C PRO A 2 -4.99 9.20 -7.63
N TYR A 3 -4.76 10.22 -6.80
CA TYR A 3 -4.02 11.46 -7.12
C TYR A 3 -3.13 11.86 -5.93
N GLY A 4 -2.15 12.74 -6.15
CA GLY A 4 -1.30 13.26 -5.09
C GLY A 4 0.04 12.54 -4.90
N CYS A 5 0.66 12.76 -3.74
CA CYS A 5 1.85 12.07 -3.21
C CYS A 5 1.48 10.67 -2.67
N GLY A 6 2.45 9.85 -2.25
CA GLY A 6 2.23 8.47 -1.79
C GLY A 6 1.16 8.34 -0.69
N GLU A 7 1.18 9.22 0.31
CA GLU A 7 0.16 9.24 1.36
C GLU A 7 -1.26 9.46 0.79
N GLN A 8 -1.40 10.43 -0.13
CA GLN A 8 -2.68 10.76 -0.75
C GLN A 8 -3.17 9.63 -1.68
N ASN A 9 -2.25 8.96 -2.37
CA ASN A 9 -2.56 7.78 -3.16
C ASN A 9 -3.13 6.66 -2.26
N MET A 10 -2.52 6.44 -1.10
CA MET A 10 -2.96 5.41 -0.14
C MET A 10 -4.30 5.71 0.52
N VAL A 11 -4.62 6.99 0.78
CA VAL A 11 -5.95 7.43 1.23
C VAL A 11 -7.03 7.01 0.25
N LEU A 12 -6.74 6.96 -1.04
CA LEU A 12 -7.69 6.56 -2.08
C LEU A 12 -7.62 5.06 -2.38
N PHE A 13 -6.46 4.42 -2.22
CA PHE A 13 -6.28 2.99 -2.49
C PHE A 13 -6.93 2.11 -1.41
N ALA A 14 -6.57 2.31 -0.14
CA ALA A 14 -6.96 1.41 0.94
C ALA A 14 -8.48 1.25 1.11
N PRO A 15 -9.32 2.32 1.04
CA PRO A 15 -10.77 2.17 1.18
C PRO A 15 -11.40 1.26 0.13
N ASN A 16 -10.87 1.20 -1.10
CA ASN A 16 -11.40 0.32 -2.14
C ASN A 16 -11.31 -1.16 -1.75
N ILE A 17 -10.29 -1.55 -0.97
CA ILE A 17 -10.12 -2.92 -0.46
C ILE A 17 -11.24 -3.24 0.54
N TYR A 18 -11.46 -2.34 1.50
CA TYR A 18 -12.45 -2.55 2.56
C TYR A 18 -13.88 -2.48 2.04
N VAL A 19 -14.17 -1.62 1.06
CA VAL A 19 -15.48 -1.58 0.39
C VAL A 19 -15.76 -2.90 -0.34
N LEU A 20 -14.78 -3.41 -1.10
CA LEU A 20 -14.93 -4.71 -1.76
C LEU A 20 -15.14 -5.84 -0.76
N LYS A 21 -14.34 -5.88 0.32
CA LYS A 21 -14.47 -6.87 1.38
C LYS A 21 -15.86 -6.81 2.01
N TYR A 22 -16.29 -5.64 2.47
CA TYR A 22 -17.58 -5.46 3.13
C TYR A 22 -18.77 -5.85 2.24
N LEU A 23 -18.80 -5.40 0.99
CA LEU A 23 -19.89 -5.73 0.07
C LEU A 23 -19.89 -7.21 -0.30
N ASN A 24 -18.72 -7.85 -0.35
CA ASN A 24 -18.62 -9.28 -0.61
C ASN A 24 -19.17 -10.09 0.56
N GLU A 25 -18.75 -9.78 1.80
CA GLU A 25 -19.24 -10.47 3.01
C GLU A 25 -20.73 -10.26 3.26
N THR A 26 -21.25 -9.08 2.95
CA THR A 26 -22.68 -8.77 3.09
C THR A 26 -23.52 -9.19 1.88
N GLN A 27 -22.93 -9.88 0.90
CA GLN A 27 -23.59 -10.38 -0.32
C GLN A 27 -24.27 -9.29 -1.17
N GLN A 28 -23.81 -8.05 -1.05
CA GLN A 28 -24.33 -6.87 -1.78
C GLN A 28 -23.43 -6.43 -2.93
N LEU A 29 -22.35 -7.18 -3.21
CA LEU A 29 -21.39 -6.84 -4.25
C LEU A 29 -21.95 -7.09 -5.66
N THR A 30 -22.18 -6.03 -6.42
CA THR A 30 -22.55 -6.12 -7.84
C THR A 30 -21.32 -6.16 -8.74
N GLN A 31 -21.45 -6.79 -9.92
CA GLN A 31 -20.36 -6.86 -10.90
C GLN A 31 -19.88 -5.47 -11.35
N LYS A 32 -20.79 -4.50 -11.49
CA LYS A 32 -20.45 -3.11 -11.86
C LYS A 32 -19.55 -2.45 -10.82
N ILE A 33 -19.87 -2.60 -9.53
CA ILE A 33 -19.06 -2.07 -8.43
C ILE A 33 -17.71 -2.79 -8.39
N LYS A 34 -17.74 -4.13 -8.50
CA LYS A 34 -16.53 -4.96 -8.49
C LYS A 34 -15.54 -4.54 -9.57
N THR A 35 -15.97 -4.48 -10.84
CA THR A 35 -15.09 -4.10 -11.95
C THR A 35 -14.49 -2.71 -11.76
N LYS A 36 -15.28 -1.74 -11.30
CA LYS A 36 -14.81 -0.37 -11.04
C LYS A 36 -13.77 -0.31 -9.93
N ALA A 37 -14.02 -0.98 -8.81
CA ALA A 37 -13.11 -1.02 -7.67
C ALA A 37 -11.81 -1.77 -8.00
N LEU A 38 -11.87 -2.89 -8.73
CA LEU A 38 -10.67 -3.60 -9.20
C LEU A 38 -9.81 -2.73 -10.13
N GLY A 39 -10.44 -1.93 -11.00
CA GLY A 39 -9.74 -0.95 -11.83
C GLY A 39 -8.99 0.09 -11.00
N PHE A 40 -9.64 0.62 -9.95
CA PHE A 40 -9.00 1.57 -9.03
C PHE A 40 -7.88 0.95 -8.20
N LEU A 41 -8.04 -0.29 -7.73
CA LEU A 41 -6.98 -1.01 -7.02
C LEU A 41 -5.75 -1.22 -7.93
N ARG A 42 -5.93 -1.69 -9.16
CA ARG A 42 -4.79 -1.90 -10.09
C ARG A 42 -4.06 -0.58 -10.37
N ALA A 43 -4.81 0.49 -10.63
CA ALA A 43 -4.23 1.81 -10.87
C ALA A 43 -3.51 2.36 -9.64
N GLY A 44 -4.09 2.23 -8.44
CA GLY A 44 -3.48 2.70 -7.20
C GLY A 44 -2.26 1.90 -6.78
N TYR A 45 -2.26 0.59 -7.02
CA TYR A 45 -1.09 -0.27 -6.81
C TYR A 45 0.08 0.19 -7.69
N GLN A 46 -0.13 0.29 -9.00
CA GLN A 46 0.92 0.74 -9.93
C GLN A 46 1.39 2.16 -9.60
N ARG A 47 0.49 3.04 -9.17
CA ARG A 47 0.85 4.41 -8.79
C ARG A 47 1.68 4.44 -7.50
N GLU A 48 1.34 3.62 -6.50
CA GLU A 48 2.07 3.57 -5.22
C GLU A 48 3.52 3.13 -5.40
N LEU A 49 3.80 2.28 -6.40
CA LEU A 49 5.18 1.84 -6.70
C LEU A 49 6.11 2.98 -7.12
N ASN A 50 5.59 4.13 -7.57
CA ASN A 50 6.41 5.30 -7.88
C ASN A 50 7.01 5.96 -6.62
N TYR A 51 6.47 5.65 -5.44
CA TYR A 51 6.93 6.17 -4.15
C TYR A 51 7.76 5.15 -3.36
N LYS A 52 8.06 4.00 -3.99
CA LYS A 52 8.89 2.95 -3.40
C LYS A 52 10.37 3.30 -3.56
N HIS A 53 11.12 3.23 -2.46
CA HIS A 53 12.57 3.35 -2.46
C HIS A 53 13.25 2.01 -2.83
N LYS A 54 14.55 2.10 -3.17
CA LYS A 54 15.37 0.93 -3.49
C LYS A 54 15.48 -0.09 -2.35
N ASP A 55 15.47 0.39 -1.11
CA ASP A 55 15.55 -0.44 0.10
C ASP A 55 14.22 -1.13 0.47
N GLY A 56 13.13 -0.84 -0.24
CA GLY A 56 11.82 -1.44 -0.02
C GLY A 56 10.83 -0.57 0.77
N SER A 57 11.28 0.57 1.28
CA SER A 57 10.42 1.50 2.01
C SER A 57 9.60 2.41 1.10
N TYR A 58 8.64 3.14 1.69
CA TYR A 58 7.78 4.10 1.00
C TYR A 58 7.80 5.44 1.74
N SER A 59 7.83 6.54 1.00
CA SER A 59 7.64 7.91 1.53
C SER A 59 6.57 8.67 0.73
N ALA A 60 6.24 9.90 1.14
CA ALA A 60 5.28 10.71 0.41
C ALA A 60 5.75 11.02 -1.01
N PHE A 61 7.05 11.28 -1.22
CA PHE A 61 7.57 11.65 -2.54
C PHE A 61 8.48 10.58 -3.17
N GLY A 62 8.72 9.46 -2.47
CA GLY A 62 9.69 8.45 -2.87
C GLY A 62 11.06 9.09 -3.14
N ASP A 63 11.77 8.56 -4.14
CA ASP A 63 13.07 9.11 -4.55
C ASP A 63 12.96 10.47 -5.29
N GLN A 64 11.74 10.97 -5.58
CA GLN A 64 11.52 12.02 -6.59
C GLN A 64 11.93 13.44 -6.18
N ASN A 65 12.30 13.68 -4.91
CA ASN A 65 12.70 15.02 -4.43
C ASN A 65 13.92 14.99 -3.50
N GLY A 66 14.74 13.95 -3.57
CA GLY A 66 15.88 13.79 -2.67
C GLY A 66 15.49 13.37 -1.24
N GLU A 67 14.23 13.02 -1.00
CA GLU A 67 13.85 12.19 0.15
C GLU A 67 14.55 10.83 0.00
N ARG A 68 15.49 10.57 0.91
CA ARG A 68 16.28 9.33 0.92
C ARG A 68 15.82 8.36 2.01
N GLU A 69 14.92 8.81 2.87
CA GLU A 69 14.46 8.06 4.02
C GLU A 69 12.99 7.65 3.84
N GLY A 70 12.73 6.37 4.02
CA GLY A 70 11.39 5.83 4.05
C GLY A 70 10.63 6.23 5.32
N ASN A 71 9.32 6.39 5.18
CA ASN A 71 8.46 6.66 6.32
C ASN A 71 7.97 5.34 6.92
N THR A 72 8.18 5.16 8.22
CA THR A 72 7.86 3.87 8.88
C THR A 72 6.36 3.57 8.88
N TRP A 73 5.54 4.57 9.16
CA TRP A 73 4.09 4.39 9.21
C TRP A 73 3.51 4.13 7.82
N LEU A 74 3.93 4.90 6.81
CA LEU A 74 3.47 4.73 5.44
C LEU A 74 3.90 3.37 4.90
N THR A 75 5.15 2.96 5.12
CA THR A 75 5.65 1.64 4.70
C THR A 75 4.81 0.51 5.32
N ALA A 76 4.50 0.59 6.62
CA ALA A 76 3.62 -0.36 7.28
C ALA A 76 2.18 -0.34 6.74
N PHE A 77 1.66 0.85 6.43
CA PHE A 77 0.33 1.02 5.87
C PHE A 77 0.21 0.46 4.45
N VAL A 78 1.22 0.68 3.61
CA VAL A 78 1.36 0.09 2.27
C VAL A 78 1.45 -1.43 2.39
N LEU A 79 2.35 -1.96 3.22
CA LEU A 79 2.50 -3.40 3.44
C LEU A 79 1.17 -4.07 3.79
N LYS A 80 0.46 -3.54 4.81
CA LYS A 80 -0.84 -4.06 5.24
C LYS A 80 -1.86 -4.03 4.10
N SER A 81 -1.94 -2.92 3.39
CA SER A 81 -2.91 -2.73 2.31
C SER A 81 -2.60 -3.63 1.11
N PHE A 82 -1.33 -3.81 0.76
CA PHE A 82 -0.88 -4.71 -0.31
C PHE A 82 -1.18 -6.17 0.04
N ALA A 83 -0.87 -6.59 1.27
CA ALA A 83 -1.19 -7.93 1.73
C ALA A 83 -2.69 -8.24 1.62
N GLN A 84 -3.56 -7.30 1.99
CA GLN A 84 -5.02 -7.49 1.89
C GLN A 84 -5.55 -7.43 0.45
N SER A 85 -4.92 -6.65 -0.43
CA SER A 85 -5.36 -6.51 -1.83
C SER A 85 -5.05 -7.72 -2.70
N ARG A 86 -4.16 -8.63 -2.27
CA ARG A 86 -3.89 -9.93 -2.91
C ARG A 86 -5.14 -10.79 -3.11
N ALA A 87 -6.15 -10.61 -2.27
CA ALA A 87 -7.44 -11.33 -2.42
C ALA A 87 -8.25 -10.87 -3.65
N PHE A 88 -7.92 -9.70 -4.23
CA PHE A 88 -8.73 -9.05 -5.26
C PHE A 88 -7.94 -8.76 -6.55
N ILE A 89 -6.66 -8.44 -6.44
CA ILE A 89 -5.78 -8.11 -7.57
C ILE A 89 -4.41 -8.77 -7.41
N PHE A 90 -3.68 -8.87 -8.51
CA PHE A 90 -2.28 -9.29 -8.46
C PHE A 90 -1.43 -8.23 -7.77
N ILE A 91 -0.63 -8.67 -6.81
CA ILE A 91 0.42 -7.90 -6.13
C ILE A 91 1.68 -8.77 -6.20
N ASP A 92 2.81 -8.17 -6.55
CA ASP A 92 4.09 -8.88 -6.57
C ASP A 92 4.57 -9.13 -5.13
N GLU A 93 4.85 -10.38 -4.78
CA GLU A 93 5.32 -10.78 -3.44
C GLU A 93 6.63 -10.10 -3.05
N SER A 94 7.48 -9.75 -4.02
CA SER A 94 8.73 -9.06 -3.75
C SER A 94 8.48 -7.70 -3.10
N HIS A 95 7.42 -6.98 -3.48
CA HIS A 95 7.09 -5.68 -2.89
C HIS A 95 6.68 -5.79 -1.41
N ILE A 96 5.95 -6.86 -1.06
CA ILE A 96 5.57 -7.17 0.33
C ILE A 96 6.81 -7.56 1.13
N THR A 97 7.63 -8.45 0.56
CA THR A 97 8.84 -8.98 1.22
C THR A 97 9.85 -7.88 1.49
N HIS A 98 10.08 -6.97 0.52
CA HIS A 98 10.99 -5.84 0.69
C HIS A 98 10.50 -4.88 1.78
N ALA A 99 9.22 -4.50 1.77
CA ALA A 99 8.66 -3.61 2.80
C ALA A 99 8.70 -4.24 4.20
N PHE A 100 8.37 -5.53 4.32
CA PHE A 100 8.47 -6.27 5.57
C PHE A 100 9.91 -6.34 6.10
N THR A 101 10.87 -6.66 5.22
CA THR A 101 12.29 -6.74 5.58
C THR A 101 12.80 -5.39 6.08
N TRP A 102 12.46 -4.30 5.37
CA TRP A 102 12.83 -2.96 5.78
C TRP A 102 12.23 -2.56 7.14
N LEU A 103 10.96 -2.86 7.39
CA LEU A 103 10.33 -2.61 8.69
C LEU A 103 11.00 -3.40 9.82
N SER A 104 11.32 -4.67 9.57
CA SER A 104 12.03 -5.51 10.54
C SER A 104 13.40 -4.95 10.90
N GLN A 105 14.12 -4.36 9.93
CA GLN A 105 15.41 -3.69 10.17
C GLN A 105 15.27 -2.38 10.98
N ASN A 106 14.07 -1.78 10.99
CA ASN A 106 13.76 -0.57 11.76
C ASN A 106 13.14 -0.87 13.15
N GLN A 107 13.01 -2.15 13.51
CA GLN A 107 12.60 -2.57 14.85
C GLN A 107 13.81 -2.53 15.81
N LYS A 108 13.59 -2.01 17.02
CA LYS A 108 14.55 -2.07 18.12
C LYS A 108 14.47 -3.43 18.82
N ASP A 109 15.55 -3.83 19.49
CA ASP A 109 15.63 -5.10 20.25
C ASP A 109 14.56 -5.23 21.33
N ASN A 110 14.02 -4.10 21.82
CA ASN A 110 12.94 -4.07 22.80
C ASN A 110 11.52 -4.20 22.18
N GLY A 111 11.44 -4.44 20.87
CA GLY A 111 10.19 -4.64 20.13
C GLY A 111 9.55 -3.37 19.57
N CYS A 112 10.01 -2.17 19.94
CA CYS A 112 9.47 -0.91 19.40
C CYS A 112 9.98 -0.62 17.99
N PHE A 113 9.16 0.04 17.16
CA PHE A 113 9.59 0.57 15.86
C PHE A 113 10.05 2.02 16.00
N ARG A 114 11.14 2.38 15.31
CA ARG A 114 11.57 3.78 15.21
C ARG A 114 10.58 4.57 14.35
N ARG A 115 10.39 5.85 14.67
CA ARG A 115 9.69 6.78 13.78
C ARG A 115 10.75 7.40 12.87
N SER A 116 10.73 6.98 11.62
CA SER A 116 11.42 7.60 10.48
C SER A 116 10.37 8.30 9.64
#